data_AF-A0A969XMU4-F1
#
_entry.id   AF-A0A969XMU4-F1
#
_cell.length_a   1.000
_cell.length_b   1.000
_cell.length_c   1.000
_cell.angle_alpha   90.00
_cell.angle_beta   90.00
_cell.angle_gamma   90.00
#
_symmetry.space_group_name_H-M   'P 1'
#
loop_
_entity.id
_entity.type
_entity.pdbx_description
1 polymer ?
#
loop_
_entity_poly.entity_id
_entity_poly.type
_entity_poly.pdbx_seq_one_letter_code
_entity_poly.pdbx_strand_id
1 'polypeptide(L)'
;AFGGDGGTYDIGLQSLSGAMERGHQMLYVCYDNGAYMNTGFQRSSATPQGAWTTTSPVGKELPGKIGHEKNLTEIMVAHRLPYVAQSSPHDPQDLIHKATKALAVDGPTFLNVLSPCPRGWRSPGDETISLARLATDTCYWPLFEVNEGRYRLTYRPRHKRPLGEWLERQGRFAHLARPGNEHVLEQLQRWVDEEWDLLLRRCDEIPESQWDKAASRHKAEPFVMHPARPHLASLGEPLTASMTSTATGWDDFDWGRHSGFGEGEFED
;
A
#
# COMPACT_ATOMS: atom_id res chain seq x y z
N ALA A 1 -11.66 -5.99 13.99
CA ALA A 1 -11.68 -6.69 12.70
C ALA A 1 -10.36 -6.45 11.97
N PHE A 2 -9.95 -7.38 11.10
CA PHE A 2 -8.75 -7.27 10.27
C PHE A 2 -9.11 -7.47 8.80
N GLY A 3 -8.52 -6.68 7.92
CA GLY A 3 -8.67 -6.81 6.47
C GLY A 3 -7.41 -6.37 5.72
N GLY A 4 -7.15 -7.00 4.58
CA GLY A 4 -6.14 -6.51 3.64
C GLY A 4 -6.68 -5.37 2.80
N ASP A 5 -5.80 -4.64 2.12
CA ASP A 5 -6.16 -3.46 1.34
C ASP A 5 -7.28 -3.72 0.32
N GLY A 6 -7.26 -4.84 -0.41
CA GLY A 6 -8.33 -5.17 -1.34
C GLY A 6 -9.72 -5.36 -0.70
N GLY A 7 -9.76 -5.79 0.56
CA GLY A 7 -11.00 -5.91 1.35
C GLY A 7 -11.43 -4.60 1.98
N THR A 8 -10.56 -3.61 2.07
CA THR A 8 -10.81 -2.37 2.81
C THR A 8 -10.92 -1.14 1.90
N TYR A 9 -10.02 -1.00 0.93
CA TYR A 9 -9.99 0.09 -0.04
C TYR A 9 -11.02 -0.10 -1.17
N ASP A 10 -11.37 -1.35 -1.49
CA ASP A 10 -12.19 -1.70 -2.64
C ASP A 10 -13.52 -2.36 -2.21
N ILE A 11 -13.61 -3.69 -2.28
CA ILE A 11 -14.91 -4.40 -2.20
C ILE A 11 -15.63 -4.24 -0.86
N GLY A 12 -14.88 -4.09 0.24
CA GLY A 12 -15.46 -3.91 1.57
C GLY A 12 -15.60 -2.46 2.02
N LEU A 13 -15.24 -1.47 1.19
CA LEU A 13 -15.31 -0.06 1.56
C LEU A 13 -16.74 0.36 1.95
N GLN A 14 -17.77 -0.11 1.22
CA GLN A 14 -19.16 0.22 1.53
C GLN A 14 -19.59 -0.32 2.91
N SER A 15 -19.24 -1.57 3.21
CA SER A 15 -19.55 -2.20 4.49
C SER A 15 -18.78 -1.54 5.65
N LEU A 16 -17.50 -1.21 5.42
CA LEU A 16 -16.67 -0.47 6.36
C LEU A 16 -17.29 0.91 6.65
N SER A 17 -17.56 1.69 5.61
CA SER A 17 -18.21 3.00 5.68
C SER A 17 -19.51 2.93 6.49
N GLY A 18 -20.36 1.93 6.24
CA GLY A 18 -21.59 1.74 7.00
C GLY A 18 -21.35 1.38 8.49
N ALA A 19 -20.35 0.56 8.79
CA ALA A 19 -20.02 0.23 10.19
C ALA A 19 -19.47 1.45 10.95
N MET A 20 -18.64 2.25 10.27
CA MET A 20 -18.08 3.50 10.77
C MET A 20 -19.16 4.56 11.01
N GLU A 21 -20.10 4.72 10.07
CA GLU A 21 -21.24 5.65 10.18
C GLU A 21 -22.19 5.29 11.32
N ARG A 22 -22.48 4.00 11.52
CA ARG A 22 -23.34 3.53 12.62
C ARG A 22 -22.70 3.59 14.00
N GLY A 23 -21.43 3.98 14.12
CA GLY A 23 -20.78 4.12 15.42
C GLY A 23 -20.48 2.80 16.13
N HIS A 24 -20.20 1.70 15.40
CA HIS A 24 -19.94 0.40 16.04
C HIS A 24 -18.71 0.47 16.96
N GLN A 25 -18.81 -0.12 18.15
CA GLN A 25 -17.67 -0.27 19.07
C GLN A 25 -16.68 -1.29 18.50
N MET A 26 -15.78 -0.85 17.63
CA MET A 26 -14.82 -1.72 16.98
C MET A 26 -13.55 -0.98 16.56
N LEU A 27 -12.42 -1.66 16.70
CA LEU A 27 -11.21 -1.34 15.95
C LEU A 27 -11.22 -2.12 14.62
N TYR A 28 -11.14 -1.41 13.50
CA TYR A 28 -10.83 -2.00 12.20
C TYR A 28 -9.36 -1.76 11.85
N VAL A 29 -8.61 -2.83 11.60
CA VAL A 29 -7.22 -2.76 11.16
C VAL A 29 -7.12 -3.16 9.70
N CYS A 30 -6.62 -2.25 8.87
CA CYS A 30 -6.20 -2.53 7.51
C CYS A 30 -4.70 -2.84 7.50
N TYR A 31 -4.31 -4.04 7.04
CA TYR A 31 -2.91 -4.34 6.74
C TYR A 31 -2.68 -4.14 5.24
N ASP A 32 -2.13 -2.99 4.89
CA ASP A 32 -1.99 -2.54 3.52
C ASP A 32 -0.66 -3.00 2.92
N ASN A 33 -0.73 -3.90 1.94
CA ASN A 33 0.43 -4.33 1.16
C ASN A 33 0.39 -3.80 -0.29
N GLY A 34 -0.60 -2.98 -0.65
CA GLY A 34 -0.71 -2.32 -1.94
C GLY A 34 -1.09 -3.23 -3.12
N ALA A 35 -1.72 -4.38 -2.89
CA ALA A 35 -2.32 -5.20 -3.95
C ALA A 35 -3.24 -6.30 -3.39
N TYR A 36 -4.03 -6.94 -4.24
CA TYR A 36 -4.60 -8.25 -3.92
C TYR A 36 -3.51 -9.34 -3.96
N MET A 37 -2.76 -9.48 -2.86
CA MET A 37 -1.57 -10.36 -2.84
C MET A 37 -1.93 -11.84 -2.95
N ASN A 38 -2.98 -12.30 -2.27
CA ASN A 38 -3.32 -13.73 -2.21
C ASN A 38 -3.70 -14.30 -3.59
N THR A 39 -4.39 -13.52 -4.41
CA THR A 39 -4.90 -13.97 -5.71
C THR A 39 -3.88 -13.84 -6.84
N GLY A 40 -2.62 -13.48 -6.54
CA GLY A 40 -1.58 -13.32 -7.55
C GLY A 40 -1.28 -11.86 -7.91
N PHE A 41 -1.21 -10.99 -6.90
CA PHE A 41 -0.73 -9.61 -7.03
C PHE A 41 -1.53 -8.77 -8.04
N GLN A 42 -2.86 -8.76 -7.95
CA GLN A 42 -3.71 -7.89 -8.77
C GLN A 42 -3.76 -6.47 -8.22
N ARG A 43 -3.94 -5.48 -9.08
CA ARG A 43 -4.15 -4.08 -8.71
C ARG A 43 -5.31 -3.93 -7.72
N SER A 44 -5.06 -3.20 -6.63
CA SER A 44 -6.07 -2.66 -5.71
C SER A 44 -6.07 -1.13 -5.76
N SER A 45 -7.04 -0.49 -5.10
CA SER A 45 -7.00 0.96 -4.90
C SER A 45 -5.86 1.43 -4.00
N ALA A 46 -5.20 0.55 -3.25
CA ALA A 46 -3.99 0.87 -2.48
C ALA A 46 -2.70 0.72 -3.28
N THR A 47 -2.76 0.11 -4.48
CA THR A 47 -1.57 -0.04 -5.32
C THR A 47 -0.99 1.35 -5.67
N PRO A 48 0.34 1.55 -5.56
CA PRO A 48 0.98 2.81 -5.93
C PRO A 48 0.91 3.06 -7.45
N GLN A 49 0.90 4.33 -7.88
CA GLN A 49 1.03 4.65 -9.31
C GLN A 49 2.33 4.07 -9.89
N GLY A 50 2.27 3.58 -11.12
CA GLY A 50 3.41 3.01 -11.82
C GLY A 50 3.81 1.61 -11.34
N ALA A 51 3.19 1.06 -10.30
CA ALA A 51 3.46 -0.31 -9.88
C ALA A 51 2.95 -1.32 -10.91
N TRP A 52 3.80 -2.30 -11.24
CA TRP A 52 3.40 -3.48 -11.99
C TRP A 52 2.55 -4.41 -11.10
N THR A 53 1.44 -4.89 -11.65
CA THR A 53 0.60 -5.95 -11.08
C THR A 53 0.11 -6.86 -12.21
N THR A 54 -0.47 -8.02 -11.90
CA THR A 54 -0.99 -8.92 -12.95
C THR A 54 -2.15 -8.33 -13.74
N THR A 55 -2.87 -7.35 -13.18
CA THR A 55 -3.98 -6.63 -13.82
C THR A 55 -3.64 -5.17 -14.15
N SER A 56 -2.39 -4.74 -13.93
CA SER A 56 -1.83 -3.49 -14.42
C SER A 56 -0.40 -3.76 -14.91
N PRO A 57 -0.27 -4.49 -16.05
CA PRO A 57 1.03 -4.85 -16.59
C PRO A 57 1.75 -3.64 -17.17
N VAL A 58 3.04 -3.82 -17.46
CA VAL A 58 3.88 -2.81 -18.12
C VAL A 58 4.08 -3.22 -19.57
N GLY A 59 3.71 -2.35 -20.50
CA GLY A 59 3.80 -2.55 -21.93
C GLY A 59 3.67 -1.24 -22.69
N LYS A 60 3.45 -1.31 -24.01
CA LYS A 60 3.31 -0.10 -24.85
C LYS A 60 2.11 0.78 -24.44
N GLU A 61 1.03 0.14 -24.01
CA GLU A 61 -0.24 0.83 -23.69
C GLU A 61 -0.40 1.17 -22.20
N LEU A 62 0.28 0.43 -21.30
CA LEU A 62 0.12 0.56 -19.86
C LEU A 62 1.48 0.72 -19.18
N PRO A 63 1.72 1.79 -18.39
CA PRO A 63 2.96 1.99 -17.65
C PRO A 63 2.94 1.34 -16.24
N GLY A 64 2.12 0.32 -16.03
CA GLY A 64 1.70 -0.15 -14.71
C GLY A 64 0.40 0.52 -14.27
N LYS A 65 0.15 0.60 -12.95
CA LYS A 65 -1.07 1.26 -12.45
C LYS A 65 -1.12 2.74 -12.83
N ILE A 66 -2.26 3.15 -13.38
CA ILE A 66 -2.59 4.55 -13.66
C ILE A 66 -3.19 5.20 -12.40
N GLY A 67 -2.74 6.44 -12.12
CA GLY A 67 -3.22 7.26 -11.01
C GLY A 67 -2.72 6.81 -9.63
N HIS A 68 -2.83 7.71 -8.66
CA HIS A 68 -2.41 7.50 -7.28
C HIS A 68 -3.31 6.51 -6.53
N GLU A 69 -2.80 5.97 -5.43
CA GLU A 69 -3.57 5.23 -4.45
C GLU A 69 -4.69 6.08 -3.85
N LYS A 70 -5.76 5.41 -3.43
CA LYS A 70 -6.86 6.04 -2.71
C LYS A 70 -6.41 6.34 -1.28
N ASN A 71 -6.57 7.57 -0.81
CA ASN A 71 -6.24 7.93 0.56
C ASN A 71 -7.31 7.42 1.54
N LEU A 72 -7.25 6.13 1.90
CA LEU A 72 -8.24 5.48 2.77
C LEU A 72 -8.28 6.08 4.17
N THR A 73 -7.11 6.41 4.73
CA THR A 73 -7.00 6.99 6.07
C THR A 73 -7.80 8.29 6.15
N GLU A 74 -7.73 9.13 5.13
CA GLU A 74 -8.51 10.37 5.04
C GLU A 74 -10.01 10.15 4.85
N ILE A 75 -10.41 9.11 4.10
CA ILE A 75 -11.83 8.72 4.02
C ILE A 75 -12.34 8.34 5.42
N MET A 76 -11.55 7.62 6.20
CA MET A 76 -11.91 7.27 7.59
C MET A 76 -11.95 8.49 8.50
N VAL A 77 -11.05 9.47 8.33
CA VAL A 77 -11.13 10.75 9.05
C VAL A 77 -12.41 11.51 8.69
N ALA A 78 -12.85 11.47 7.42
CA ALA A 78 -14.07 12.14 6.98
C ALA A 78 -15.35 11.59 7.63
N HIS A 79 -15.33 10.34 8.12
CA HIS A 79 -16.40 9.78 8.97
C HIS A 79 -16.44 10.38 10.39
N ARG A 80 -15.47 11.23 10.77
CA ARG A 80 -15.32 11.83 12.10
C ARG A 80 -15.21 10.80 13.22
N LEU A 81 -14.46 9.73 12.96
CA LEU A 81 -14.19 8.71 13.97
C LEU A 81 -13.46 9.33 15.17
N PRO A 82 -13.75 8.88 16.41
CA PRO A 82 -13.01 9.29 17.60
C PRO A 82 -11.50 9.12 17.46
N TYR A 83 -11.05 8.06 16.78
CA TYR A 83 -9.64 7.80 16.57
C TYR A 83 -9.34 7.11 15.22
N VAL A 84 -8.40 7.68 14.47
CA VAL A 84 -7.86 7.15 13.22
C VAL A 84 -6.35 7.22 13.28
N ALA A 85 -5.62 6.21 12.81
CA ALA A 85 -4.17 6.29 12.74
C ALA A 85 -3.58 5.54 11.54
N GLN A 86 -2.40 5.99 11.11
CA GLN A 86 -1.58 5.33 10.11
C GLN A 86 -0.23 4.94 10.72
N SER A 87 0.18 3.69 10.55
CA SER A 87 1.29 3.07 11.27
C SER A 87 2.14 2.18 10.35
N SER A 88 3.32 1.79 10.81
CA SER A 88 4.23 0.91 10.07
C SER A 88 5.00 -0.01 11.03
N PRO A 89 5.30 -1.27 10.64
CA PRO A 89 5.96 -2.25 11.50
C PRO A 89 7.43 -1.91 11.81
N HIS A 90 8.03 -0.93 11.11
CA HIS A 90 9.40 -0.50 11.41
C HIS A 90 9.51 0.28 12.73
N ASP A 91 8.40 0.85 13.21
CA ASP A 91 8.27 1.47 14.53
C ASP A 91 7.23 0.69 15.35
N PRO A 92 7.64 -0.42 16.00
CA PRO A 92 6.70 -1.24 16.76
C PRO A 92 6.15 -0.51 17.99
N GLN A 93 6.87 0.48 18.54
CA GLN A 93 6.39 1.23 19.70
C GLN A 93 5.24 2.17 19.30
N ASP A 94 5.39 2.89 18.19
CA ASP A 94 4.31 3.70 17.60
C ASP A 94 3.07 2.82 17.32
N LEU A 95 3.26 1.67 16.70
CA LEU A 95 2.17 0.74 16.39
C LEU A 95 1.45 0.24 17.65
N ILE A 96 2.19 -0.18 18.68
CA ILE A 96 1.62 -0.66 19.94
C ILE A 96 0.84 0.45 20.65
N HIS A 97 1.39 1.67 20.72
CA HIS A 97 0.71 2.80 21.33
C HIS A 97 -0.59 3.15 20.60
N LYS A 98 -0.54 3.20 19.27
CA LYS A 98 -1.73 3.51 18.45
C LYS A 98 -2.80 2.43 18.57
N ALA A 99 -2.43 1.16 18.55
CA ALA A 99 -3.37 0.06 18.71
C ALA A 99 -4.00 0.06 20.12
N THR A 100 -3.19 0.27 21.15
CA THR A 100 -3.67 0.34 22.55
C THR A 100 -4.66 1.49 22.73
N LYS A 101 -4.32 2.67 22.20
CA LYS A 101 -5.21 3.83 22.22
C LYS A 101 -6.51 3.56 21.46
N ALA A 102 -6.42 2.98 20.27
CA ALA A 102 -7.60 2.68 19.45
C ALA A 102 -8.57 1.69 20.12
N LEU A 103 -8.05 0.75 20.92
CA LEU A 103 -8.86 -0.21 21.68
C LEU A 103 -9.48 0.41 22.94
N ALA A 104 -8.86 1.43 23.51
CA ALA A 104 -9.31 2.11 24.73
C ALA A 104 -10.37 3.20 24.48
N VAL A 105 -10.59 3.57 23.22
CA VAL A 105 -11.55 4.61 22.82
C VAL A 105 -12.96 4.02 22.69
N ASP A 106 -13.94 4.72 23.24
CA ASP A 106 -15.35 4.43 23.03
C ASP A 106 -15.77 4.90 21.62
N GLY A 107 -16.23 3.98 20.79
CA GLY A 107 -16.68 4.18 19.43
C GLY A 107 -15.85 3.43 18.38
N PRO A 108 -16.14 3.68 17.09
CA PRO A 108 -15.42 3.08 15.98
C PRO A 108 -14.02 3.70 15.84
N THR A 109 -13.00 2.86 15.69
CA THR A 109 -11.62 3.29 15.46
C THR A 109 -11.00 2.58 14.26
N PHE A 110 -10.05 3.25 13.60
CA PHE A 110 -9.42 2.73 12.39
C PHE A 110 -7.89 2.81 12.47
N LEU A 111 -7.22 1.75 12.05
CA LEU A 111 -5.77 1.69 11.96
C LEU A 111 -5.34 1.19 10.58
N ASN A 112 -4.63 2.02 9.83
CA ASN A 112 -3.99 1.63 8.58
C ASN A 112 -2.52 1.28 8.81
N VAL A 113 -2.11 0.05 8.51
CA VAL A 113 -0.77 -0.44 8.82
C VAL A 113 -0.09 -0.89 7.54
N LEU A 114 1.05 -0.30 7.21
CA LEU A 114 1.88 -0.76 6.09
C LEU A 114 2.32 -2.21 6.33
N SER A 115 2.19 -3.05 5.33
CA SER A 115 2.57 -4.45 5.38
C SER A 115 3.38 -4.81 4.14
N PRO A 116 4.71 -4.60 4.14
CA PRO A 116 5.54 -4.99 3.00
C PRO A 116 5.38 -6.47 2.70
N CYS A 117 5.14 -6.81 1.43
CA CYS A 117 4.99 -8.19 0.97
C CYS A 117 6.15 -8.52 0.03
N PRO A 118 7.22 -9.20 0.51
CA PRO A 118 8.42 -9.47 -0.30
C PRO A 118 8.11 -10.11 -1.65
N ARG A 119 7.15 -11.05 -1.66
CA ARG A 119 6.73 -11.75 -2.87
C ARG A 119 6.07 -10.81 -3.89
N GLY A 120 5.12 -9.98 -3.44
CA GLY A 120 4.40 -9.07 -4.34
C GLY A 120 5.18 -7.82 -4.71
N TRP A 121 5.99 -7.30 -3.79
CA TRP A 121 6.86 -6.15 -4.02
C TRP A 121 8.12 -6.54 -4.81
N ARG A 122 8.37 -7.86 -4.92
CA ARG A 122 9.54 -8.46 -5.56
C ARG A 122 10.82 -7.92 -4.91
N SER A 123 10.90 -8.08 -3.59
CA SER A 123 12.03 -7.64 -2.77
C SER A 123 12.56 -8.79 -1.91
N PRO A 124 13.80 -8.71 -1.41
CA PRO A 124 14.33 -9.69 -0.44
C PRO A 124 13.51 -9.71 0.85
N GLY A 125 13.35 -10.91 1.45
CA GLY A 125 12.54 -11.07 2.66
C GLY A 125 13.17 -10.48 3.92
N ASP A 126 14.50 -10.47 4.00
CA ASP A 126 15.30 -9.86 5.07
C ASP A 126 15.28 -8.32 5.03
N GLU A 127 14.87 -7.71 3.91
CA GLU A 127 14.70 -6.26 3.77
C GLU A 127 13.29 -5.75 4.15
N THR A 128 12.40 -6.61 4.65
CA THR A 128 10.99 -6.23 4.95
C THR A 128 10.88 -5.01 5.86
N ILE A 129 11.61 -4.99 6.98
CA ILE A 129 11.55 -3.89 7.95
C ILE A 129 12.30 -2.64 7.47
N SER A 130 13.40 -2.81 6.73
CA SER A 130 14.13 -1.67 6.16
C SER A 130 13.30 -0.99 5.06
N LEU A 131 12.54 -1.74 4.26
CA LEU A 131 11.59 -1.20 3.28
C LEU A 131 10.43 -0.45 3.94
N ALA A 132 9.88 -0.98 5.05
CA ALA A 132 8.85 -0.29 5.83
C ALA A 132 9.36 1.05 6.41
N ARG A 133 10.61 1.08 6.89
CA ARG A 133 11.27 2.30 7.34
C ARG A 133 11.47 3.27 6.18
N LEU A 134 11.99 2.78 5.06
CA LEU A 134 12.27 3.62 3.91
C LEU A 134 11.01 4.26 3.31
N ALA A 135 9.88 3.55 3.30
CA ALA A 135 8.58 4.12 2.93
C ALA A 135 8.18 5.31 3.82
N THR A 136 8.56 5.25 5.10
CA THR A 136 8.29 6.32 6.07
C THR A 136 9.30 7.46 5.94
N ASP A 137 10.58 7.12 5.73
CA ASP A 137 11.67 8.10 5.54
C ASP A 137 11.53 8.91 4.25
N THR A 138 10.88 8.36 3.22
CA THR A 138 10.53 9.09 2.00
C THR A 138 9.24 9.90 2.11
N CYS A 139 8.53 9.78 3.24
CA CYS A 139 7.18 10.31 3.46
C CYS A 139 6.10 9.75 2.52
N TYR A 140 6.39 8.67 1.78
CA TYR A 140 5.36 7.96 1.00
C TYR A 140 4.29 7.34 1.91
N TRP A 141 4.71 6.80 3.05
CA TRP A 141 3.82 6.28 4.09
C TRP A 141 4.06 7.01 5.42
N PRO A 142 3.47 8.20 5.62
CA PRO A 142 3.68 8.97 6.84
C PRO A 142 3.01 8.32 8.06
N LEU A 143 3.62 8.45 9.24
CA LEU A 143 3.00 7.97 10.50
C LEU A 143 2.38 9.13 11.26
N PHE A 144 1.07 9.03 11.47
CA PHE A 144 0.30 10.04 12.17
C PHE A 144 -0.91 9.40 12.85
N GLU A 145 -1.56 10.17 13.71
CA GLU A 145 -2.86 9.85 14.26
C GLU A 145 -3.77 11.08 14.19
N VAL A 146 -5.07 10.83 14.19
CA VAL A 146 -6.13 11.82 14.30
C VAL A 146 -6.98 11.42 15.49
N ASN A 147 -6.97 12.26 16.52
CA ASN A 147 -7.73 12.05 17.74
C ASN A 147 -8.76 13.16 17.88
N GLU A 148 -10.05 12.81 17.83
CA GLU A 148 -11.15 13.78 17.85
C GLU A 148 -10.97 14.91 16.82
N GLY A 149 -10.56 14.56 15.60
CA GLY A 149 -10.32 15.50 14.51
C GLY A 149 -9.00 16.28 14.58
N ARG A 150 -8.20 16.12 15.65
CA ARG A 150 -6.87 16.75 15.75
C ARG A 150 -5.80 15.83 15.22
N TYR A 151 -5.10 16.28 14.19
CA TYR A 151 -3.97 15.56 13.62
C TYR A 151 -2.73 15.71 14.50
N ARG A 152 -1.95 14.65 14.60
CA ARG A 152 -0.64 14.64 15.25
C ARG A 152 0.30 13.76 14.45
N LEU A 153 1.42 14.33 14.02
CA LEU A 153 2.50 13.57 13.44
C LEU A 153 3.18 12.75 14.54
N THR A 154 3.40 11.45 14.31
CA THR A 154 4.08 10.60 15.30
C THR A 154 5.49 10.22 14.87
N TYR A 155 5.82 10.38 13.59
CA TYR A 155 7.16 10.21 13.07
C TYR A 155 7.55 11.37 12.16
N ARG A 156 8.64 12.06 12.51
CA ARG A 156 9.34 12.99 11.62
C ARG A 156 10.67 12.34 11.20
N PRO A 157 10.91 12.08 9.90
CA PRO A 157 12.22 11.59 9.47
C PRO A 157 13.28 12.64 9.76
N ARG A 158 14.46 12.21 10.24
CA ARG A 158 15.61 13.11 10.46
C ARG A 158 16.07 13.76 9.16
N HIS A 159 16.02 13.00 8.07
CA HIS A 159 16.32 13.42 6.72
C HIS A 159 15.30 12.77 5.81
N LYS A 160 14.47 13.57 5.13
CA LYS A 160 13.55 13.03 4.13
C LYS A 160 14.35 12.46 2.97
N ARG A 161 14.09 11.20 2.63
CA ARG A 161 14.77 10.49 1.53
C ARG A 161 14.03 10.73 0.22
N PRO A 162 14.73 10.76 -0.93
CA PRO A 162 14.06 10.75 -2.22
C PRO A 162 13.22 9.48 -2.39
N LEU A 163 12.03 9.61 -2.96
CA LEU A 163 11.08 8.50 -3.18
C LEU A 163 11.73 7.36 -3.99
N GLY A 164 12.55 7.69 -4.96
CA GLY A 164 13.19 6.71 -5.83
C GLY A 164 14.03 5.67 -5.08
N GLU A 165 14.62 6.02 -3.93
CA GLU A 165 15.34 5.05 -3.10
C GLU A 165 14.44 3.91 -2.61
N TRP A 166 13.17 4.21 -2.32
CA TRP A 166 12.18 3.20 -1.95
C TRP A 166 11.71 2.40 -3.15
N LEU A 167 11.51 3.05 -4.31
CA LEU A 167 11.07 2.40 -5.54
C LEU A 167 12.13 1.41 -6.07
N GLU A 168 13.41 1.76 -6.00
CA GLU A 168 14.53 0.93 -6.52
C GLU A 168 14.64 -0.44 -5.87
N ARG A 169 14.25 -0.54 -4.61
CA ARG A 169 14.34 -1.78 -3.83
C ARG A 169 13.20 -2.76 -4.10
N GLN A 170 12.31 -2.44 -5.04
CA GLN A 170 11.11 -3.21 -5.33
C GLN A 170 11.03 -3.51 -6.83
N GLY A 171 11.07 -4.80 -7.18
CA GLY A 171 11.00 -5.22 -8.58
C GLY A 171 9.70 -4.83 -9.29
N ARG A 172 8.61 -4.51 -8.57
CA ARG A 172 7.35 -4.00 -9.15
C ARG A 172 7.46 -2.60 -9.78
N PHE A 173 8.57 -1.89 -9.58
CA PHE A 173 8.83 -0.57 -10.19
C PHE A 173 10.03 -0.56 -11.15
N ALA A 174 10.65 -1.72 -11.42
CA ALA A 174 11.93 -1.77 -12.13
C ALA A 174 11.90 -1.17 -13.53
N HIS A 175 10.74 -1.15 -14.20
CA HIS A 175 10.58 -0.50 -15.51
C HIS A 175 10.71 1.03 -15.43
N LEU A 176 10.43 1.66 -14.29
CA LEU A 176 10.55 3.11 -14.12
C LEU A 176 12.00 3.59 -14.19
N ALA A 177 12.98 2.70 -14.00
CA ALA A 177 14.40 3.00 -14.19
C ALA A 177 14.84 3.02 -15.68
N ARG A 178 13.95 2.64 -16.61
CA ARG A 178 14.26 2.69 -18.05
C ARG A 178 14.17 4.13 -18.57
N PRO A 179 15.01 4.51 -19.54
CA PRO A 179 14.95 5.84 -20.16
C PRO A 179 13.55 6.17 -20.69
N GLY A 180 13.11 7.41 -20.48
CA GLY A 180 11.79 7.91 -20.89
C GLY A 180 10.73 7.92 -19.78
N ASN A 181 10.99 7.29 -18.64
CA ASN A 181 10.08 7.24 -17.49
C ASN A 181 10.39 8.30 -16.41
N GLU A 182 11.35 9.18 -16.64
CA GLU A 182 11.80 10.21 -15.69
C GLU A 182 10.63 11.12 -15.26
N HIS A 183 9.76 11.47 -16.22
CA HIS A 183 8.56 12.28 -15.96
C HIS A 183 7.59 11.62 -14.96
N VAL A 184 7.50 10.27 -14.95
CA VAL A 184 6.64 9.53 -14.01
C VAL A 184 7.21 9.63 -12.60
N LEU A 185 8.53 9.47 -12.46
CA LEU A 185 9.22 9.59 -11.17
C LEU A 185 9.10 11.00 -10.60
N GLU A 186 9.26 12.04 -11.44
CA GLU A 186 9.07 13.43 -11.04
C GLU A 186 7.63 13.75 -10.63
N GLN A 187 6.63 13.19 -11.33
CA GLN A 187 5.22 13.33 -10.94
C GLN A 187 4.94 12.64 -9.60
N LEU A 188 5.45 11.43 -9.41
CA LEU A 188 5.31 10.68 -8.16
C LEU A 188 5.97 11.38 -6.98
N GLN A 189 7.20 11.89 -7.16
CA GLN A 189 7.90 12.64 -6.12
C GLN A 189 7.13 13.90 -5.72
N ARG A 190 6.67 14.69 -6.70
CA ARG A 190 5.88 15.90 -6.44
C ARG A 190 4.60 15.58 -5.68
N TRP A 191 3.88 14.54 -6.08
CA TRP A 191 2.67 14.14 -5.38
C TRP A 191 2.93 13.74 -3.92
N VAL A 192 3.99 12.98 -3.64
CA VAL A 192 4.39 12.65 -2.25
C VAL A 192 4.74 13.90 -1.46
N ASP A 193 5.45 14.85 -2.07
CA ASP A 193 5.83 16.12 -1.42
C ASP A 193 4.59 16.97 -1.10
N GLU A 194 3.62 17.05 -2.02
CA GLU A 194 2.35 17.76 -1.84
C GLU A 194 1.48 17.15 -0.72
N GLU A 195 1.35 15.82 -0.68
CA GLU A 195 0.62 15.12 0.38
C GLU A 195 1.32 15.29 1.74
N TRP A 196 2.66 15.26 1.76
CA TRP A 196 3.44 15.49 2.97
C TRP A 196 3.24 16.91 3.51
N ASP A 197 3.32 17.93 2.65
CA ASP A 197 3.07 19.33 3.03
C ASP A 197 1.63 19.55 3.51
N LEU A 198 0.65 18.88 2.90
CA LEU A 198 -0.74 18.89 3.37
C LEU A 198 -0.84 18.32 4.80
N LEU A 199 -0.21 17.18 5.05
CA LEU A 199 -0.21 16.56 6.37
C LEU A 199 0.49 17.45 7.42
N LEU A 200 1.64 18.03 7.11
CA LEU A 200 2.33 18.96 8.01
C LEU A 200 1.43 20.12 8.41
N ARG A 201 0.73 20.74 7.46
CA ARG A 201 -0.24 21.81 7.74
C ARG A 201 -1.38 21.35 8.64
N ARG A 202 -1.88 20.12 8.46
CA ARG A 202 -2.95 19.57 9.31
C ARG A 202 -2.48 19.29 10.74
N CYS A 203 -1.22 18.88 10.88
CA CYS A 203 -0.57 18.63 12.17
C CYS A 203 -0.06 19.92 12.86
N ASP A 204 -0.28 21.10 12.29
CA ASP A 204 0.31 22.38 12.74
C ASP A 204 1.86 22.31 12.87
N GLU A 205 2.50 21.51 12.01
CA GLU A 205 3.94 21.31 12.00
C GLU A 205 4.65 22.34 11.12
N ILE A 206 5.91 22.65 11.45
CA ILE A 206 6.74 23.50 10.61
C ILE A 206 6.99 22.84 9.24
N PRO A 207 7.00 23.63 8.14
CA PRO A 207 7.32 23.11 6.81
C PRO A 207 8.69 22.44 6.78
N GLU A 208 8.86 21.46 5.89
CA GLU A 208 10.14 20.74 5.72
C GLU A 208 11.33 21.69 5.48
N SER A 209 11.11 22.76 4.72
CA SER A 209 12.13 23.78 4.44
C SER A 209 12.71 24.47 5.69
N GLN A 210 12.04 24.37 6.84
CA GLN A 210 12.46 24.94 8.12
C GLN A 210 13.00 23.90 9.10
N TRP A 211 13.03 22.61 8.73
CA TRP A 211 13.72 21.60 9.52
C TRP A 211 15.22 21.94 9.51
N ASP A 212 15.89 21.94 10.67
CA ASP A 212 17.23 22.49 10.89
C ASP A 212 18.23 22.27 9.73
N LYS A 213 19.19 23.19 9.53
CA LYS A 213 20.19 23.12 8.42
C LYS A 213 21.07 21.85 8.39
N ALA A 214 21.10 21.07 9.48
CA ALA A 214 21.71 19.74 9.48
C ALA A 214 20.80 18.68 8.79
N ALA A 215 19.47 18.85 8.87
CA ALA A 215 18.44 18.02 8.26
C ALA A 215 18.25 18.30 6.75
N SER A 216 18.42 19.55 6.31
CA SER A 216 18.05 20.04 4.98
C SER A 216 19.10 19.90 3.86
N ARG A 217 20.14 19.07 4.02
CA ARG A 217 21.26 19.04 3.04
C ARG A 217 20.87 18.52 1.65
N HIS A 218 19.69 17.93 1.50
CA HIS A 218 19.15 17.60 0.20
C HIS A 218 17.79 18.29 0.05
N LYS A 219 17.77 19.49 -0.57
CA LYS A 219 16.70 19.68 -1.56
C LYS A 219 16.82 18.47 -2.48
N ALA A 220 15.77 17.67 -2.57
CA ALA A 220 15.74 16.49 -3.42
C ALA A 220 16.24 16.90 -4.81
N GLU A 221 17.52 16.64 -5.11
CA GLU A 221 17.93 16.59 -6.50
C GLU A 221 17.03 15.54 -7.15
N PRO A 222 16.50 15.80 -8.35
CA PRO A 222 15.64 14.84 -9.03
C PRO A 222 16.35 13.50 -9.07
N PHE A 223 15.87 12.57 -8.25
CA PHE A 223 16.55 11.31 -8.04
C PHE A 223 16.41 10.51 -9.33
N VAL A 224 17.54 10.19 -9.94
CA VAL A 224 17.59 9.32 -11.10
C VAL A 224 17.57 7.90 -10.60
N MET A 225 16.48 7.19 -10.87
CA MET A 225 16.37 5.77 -10.57
C MET A 225 17.41 5.01 -11.39
N HIS A 226 18.34 4.35 -10.72
CA HIS A 226 19.34 3.52 -11.36
C HIS A 226 18.74 2.14 -11.68
N PRO A 227 19.01 1.59 -12.88
CA PRO A 227 18.63 0.22 -13.18
C PRO A 227 19.29 -0.69 -12.15
N ALA A 228 18.45 -1.45 -11.44
CA ALA A 228 18.89 -2.19 -10.29
C ALA A 228 20.00 -3.22 -10.66
N ARG A 229 20.89 -3.46 -9.71
CA ARG A 229 21.91 -4.54 -9.67
C ARG A 229 21.34 -5.90 -10.16
N PRO A 230 22.17 -6.92 -10.51
CA PRO A 230 21.77 -8.18 -11.16
C PRO A 230 20.60 -9.00 -10.57
N HIS A 231 19.95 -8.61 -9.48
CA HIS A 231 18.72 -9.20 -8.96
C HIS A 231 17.49 -9.03 -9.89
N LEU A 232 17.58 -8.14 -10.89
CA LEU A 232 16.61 -8.10 -11.99
C LEU A 232 16.74 -9.26 -12.98
N ALA A 233 17.91 -9.92 -13.06
CA ALA A 233 18.13 -11.05 -13.95
C ALA A 233 17.55 -12.37 -13.40
N SER A 234 17.38 -12.49 -12.08
CA SER A 234 16.67 -13.62 -11.46
C SER A 234 15.14 -13.48 -11.52
N LEU A 235 14.66 -12.31 -11.92
CA LEU A 235 13.26 -12.05 -12.21
C LEU A 235 13.11 -12.35 -13.70
N GLY A 236 12.69 -13.57 -14.04
CA GLY A 236 12.47 -14.01 -15.42
C GLY A 236 11.76 -12.96 -16.27
N GLU A 237 11.93 -13.08 -17.59
CA GLU A 237 11.56 -12.08 -18.61
C GLU A 237 10.37 -11.21 -18.20
N PRO A 238 10.40 -9.88 -18.48
CA PRO A 238 9.22 -9.05 -18.27
C PRO A 238 8.10 -9.74 -19.01
N LEU A 239 7.11 -10.26 -18.27
CA LEU A 239 5.93 -10.88 -18.83
C LEU A 239 5.18 -9.74 -19.51
N THR A 240 5.65 -9.36 -20.71
CA THR A 240 4.82 -8.84 -21.78
C THR A 240 3.64 -9.78 -21.81
N ALA A 241 2.43 -9.23 -21.78
CA ALA A 241 1.20 -9.99 -21.78
C ALA A 241 1.17 -10.97 -22.97
N SER A 242 1.74 -12.16 -22.78
CA SER A 242 1.54 -13.32 -23.63
C SER A 242 0.33 -14.04 -23.04
N MET A 243 -0.83 -13.40 -23.13
CA MET A 243 -2.08 -14.14 -23.23
C MET A 243 -2.32 -14.48 -24.70
N THR A 244 -1.42 -15.28 -25.27
CA THR A 244 -1.69 -15.99 -26.52
C THR A 244 -1.48 -17.47 -26.24
N SER A 245 -2.57 -18.22 -26.39
CA SER A 245 -2.71 -19.69 -26.36
C SER A 245 -2.63 -20.42 -25.01
N THR A 246 -3.61 -20.22 -24.13
CA THR A 246 -4.17 -21.33 -23.31
C THR A 246 -5.68 -21.19 -23.05
N ALA A 247 -6.38 -20.32 -23.78
CA ALA A 247 -7.84 -20.18 -23.71
C ALA A 247 -8.61 -21.11 -24.67
N THR A 248 -8.07 -22.30 -24.93
CA THR A 248 -8.75 -23.36 -25.71
C THR A 248 -8.84 -24.69 -24.97
N GLY A 249 -8.55 -24.71 -23.66
CA GLY A 249 -8.61 -25.91 -22.82
C GLY A 249 -9.77 -25.95 -21.83
N TRP A 250 -10.77 -25.07 -21.99
CA TRP A 250 -11.96 -25.04 -21.13
C TRP A 250 -13.14 -25.85 -21.69
N ASP A 251 -13.02 -26.37 -22.91
CA ASP A 251 -14.08 -27.15 -23.57
C ASP A 251 -14.00 -28.67 -23.27
N ASP A 252 -12.86 -29.15 -22.74
CA ASP A 252 -12.63 -30.58 -22.40
C ASP A 252 -12.71 -30.88 -20.90
N PHE A 253 -13.31 -30.00 -20.10
CA PHE A 253 -13.56 -30.29 -18.68
C PHE A 253 -14.79 -31.20 -18.56
N ASP A 254 -14.53 -32.51 -18.40
CA ASP A 254 -15.54 -33.51 -18.05
C ASP A 254 -16.19 -33.14 -16.72
N TRP A 255 -17.44 -32.68 -16.77
CA TRP A 255 -18.31 -32.43 -15.61
C TRP A 255 -18.80 -33.74 -14.97
N GLY A 256 -17.91 -34.73 -14.90
CA GLY A 256 -18.14 -36.08 -14.42
C GLY A 256 -18.82 -36.09 -13.07
N ARG A 257 -20.00 -36.71 -13.05
CA ARG A 257 -20.84 -36.96 -11.88
C ARG A 257 -20.03 -37.56 -10.72
N HIS A 258 -19.77 -36.76 -9.71
CA HIS A 258 -19.51 -37.26 -8.35
C HIS A 258 -20.66 -36.88 -7.42
N SER A 259 -21.83 -37.47 -7.66
CA SER A 259 -22.85 -37.63 -6.63
C SER A 259 -22.49 -38.84 -5.77
N GLY A 260 -21.62 -38.64 -4.79
CA GLY A 260 -21.36 -39.58 -3.71
C GLY A 260 -22.27 -39.29 -2.52
N PHE A 261 -23.58 -39.49 -2.68
CA PHE A 261 -24.50 -39.70 -1.56
C PHE A 261 -24.99 -41.14 -1.68
N GLY A 262 -24.60 -41.98 -0.71
CA GLY A 262 -24.98 -43.39 -0.68
C GLY A 262 -26.49 -43.55 -0.50
N GLU A 263 -27.08 -44.40 -1.32
CA GLU A 263 -28.42 -44.95 -1.12
C GLU A 263 -28.35 -45.92 0.07
N GLY A 264 -28.91 -45.49 1.21
CA GLY A 264 -29.30 -46.38 2.29
C GLY A 264 -30.76 -46.75 2.09
N GLU A 265 -31.01 -48.03 1.80
CA GLU A 265 -32.32 -48.64 1.75
C GLU A 265 -33.06 -48.47 3.10
N PHE A 266 -34.30 -48.02 3.04
CA PHE A 266 -35.28 -48.19 4.11
C PHE A 266 -36.13 -49.41 3.74
N GLU A 267 -36.01 -50.50 4.50
CA GLU A 267 -37.06 -51.52 4.62
C GLU A 267 -37.97 -51.16 5.81
N ASP A 268 -39.27 -51.42 5.65
CA ASP A 268 -40.39 -51.13 6.56
C ASP A 268 -40.29 -51.80 7.95
#